data_AF-A0A7I5EE86-F1
#
_entry.id   AF-A0A7I5EE86-F1
#
_cell.length_a   1.000
_cell.length_b   1.000
_cell.length_c   1.000
_cell.angle_alpha   90.00
_cell.angle_beta   90.00
_cell.angle_gamma   90.00
#
_symmetry.space_group_name_H-M   'P 1'
#
loop_
_entity.id
_entity.type
_entity.pdbx_description
1 polymer ?
#
loop_
_entity_poly.entity_id
_entity_poly.type
_entity_poly.pdbx_seq_one_letter_code
_entity_poly.pdbx_strand_id
1 'polypeptide(L)'
;MASENDTNHAADAGVNSRQVSGEQEFGVESISEVLDKVIEEIRQGPGRIEKDLTEARIVGKYRTQLMRVWDIQAEQACSMLEDVKARARGYKLFGSELFRELQEKGIESMDDWNEYASVTERDGELFAEICDVQTSVSHIRVCLASFPEMGKEDDLGPETRKKSGD
;
A
#
# COMPACT_ATOMS: atom_id res chain seq x y z
N MET A 1 -17.96 -36.33 -54.97
CA MET A 1 -16.61 -35.80 -55.24
C MET A 1 -16.60 -34.43 -54.60
N ALA A 2 -16.11 -34.33 -53.35
CA ALA A 2 -14.72 -34.16 -52.91
C ALA A 2 -14.60 -32.69 -52.44
N SER A 3 -14.37 -32.44 -51.13
CA SER A 3 -13.03 -32.18 -50.51
C SER A 3 -12.38 -30.94 -51.14
N GLU A 4 -11.81 -29.94 -50.46
CA GLU A 4 -11.14 -29.76 -49.16
C GLU A 4 -11.05 -28.21 -48.98
N ASN A 5 -11.22 -27.66 -47.78
CA ASN A 5 -10.20 -27.40 -46.74
C ASN A 5 -9.24 -26.21 -47.02
N ASP A 6 -8.90 -25.55 -45.90
CA ASP A 6 -7.68 -24.77 -45.62
C ASP A 6 -7.66 -23.23 -45.72
N THR A 7 -7.84 -22.64 -44.52
CA THR A 7 -6.86 -21.84 -43.76
C THR A 7 -6.04 -20.77 -44.51
N ASN A 8 -6.11 -19.51 -44.04
CA ASN A 8 -4.91 -18.77 -43.60
C ASN A 8 -5.19 -17.43 -42.88
N HIS A 9 -4.41 -17.24 -41.82
CA HIS A 9 -4.04 -16.08 -41.02
C HIS A 9 -4.27 -14.66 -41.56
N ALA A 10 -4.71 -13.77 -40.67
CA ALA A 10 -3.86 -12.68 -40.18
C ALA A 10 -4.45 -12.08 -38.89
N ALA A 11 -3.62 -12.04 -37.84
CA ALA A 11 -3.88 -11.31 -36.62
C ALA A 11 -3.95 -9.81 -36.94
N ASP A 12 -5.01 -9.13 -36.50
CA ASP A 12 -4.99 -7.68 -36.37
C ASP A 12 -5.24 -7.33 -34.91
N ALA A 13 -4.12 -7.07 -34.23
CA ALA A 13 -4.06 -6.56 -32.88
C ALA A 13 -4.49 -5.08 -32.89
N GLY A 14 -5.79 -4.85 -33.02
CA GLY A 14 -6.41 -3.56 -32.76
C GLY A 14 -6.79 -3.40 -31.29
N VAL A 15 -5.86 -3.62 -30.36
CA VAL A 15 -6.07 -3.24 -28.95
C VAL A 15 -6.01 -1.72 -28.92
N ASN A 16 -7.20 -1.12 -28.91
CA ASN A 16 -7.43 0.28 -28.62
C ASN A 16 -6.52 0.70 -27.47
N SER A 17 -5.53 1.52 -27.81
CA SER A 17 -4.73 2.29 -26.88
C SER A 17 -5.70 3.20 -26.13
N ARG A 18 -6.23 2.70 -25.01
CA ARG A 18 -6.92 3.52 -24.03
C ARG A 18 -5.83 4.37 -23.41
N GLN A 19 -5.54 5.49 -24.07
CA GLN A 19 -4.81 6.60 -23.48
C GLN A 19 -5.62 7.04 -22.26
N VAL A 20 -5.35 6.40 -21.13
CA VAL A 20 -5.69 6.94 -19.82
C VAL A 20 -4.75 8.13 -19.69
N SER A 21 -5.33 9.30 -19.93
CA SER A 21 -4.73 10.61 -19.73
C SER A 21 -3.90 10.60 -18.45
N GLY A 22 -2.57 10.74 -18.60
CA GLY A 22 -1.60 10.82 -17.51
C GLY A 22 -1.69 12.13 -16.71
N GLU A 23 -2.91 12.67 -16.58
CA GLU A 23 -3.23 13.89 -15.85
C GLU A 23 -4.29 13.61 -14.80
N GLN A 24 -4.20 12.47 -14.11
CA GLN A 24 -4.72 12.39 -12.74
C GLN A 24 -3.58 12.63 -11.76
N GLU A 25 -2.79 13.67 -12.03
CA GLU A 25 -2.12 14.39 -10.97
C GLU A 25 -3.25 14.84 -10.04
N PHE A 26 -3.33 14.25 -8.83
CA PHE A 26 -4.34 14.61 -7.85
C PHE A 26 -4.41 16.13 -7.78
N GLY A 27 -5.46 16.71 -8.37
CA GLY A 27 -5.73 18.15 -8.45
C GLY A 27 -6.11 18.74 -7.10
N VAL A 28 -5.49 18.24 -6.04
CA VAL A 28 -5.42 18.88 -4.76
C VAL A 28 -4.43 20.01 -4.96
N GLU A 29 -4.96 21.20 -5.24
CA GLU A 29 -4.24 22.47 -5.09
C GLU A 29 -3.27 22.30 -3.92
N SER A 30 -1.96 22.43 -4.17
CA SER A 30 -0.99 21.85 -3.25
C SER A 30 -1.28 22.43 -1.87
N ILE A 31 -1.43 21.60 -0.84
CA ILE A 31 -1.83 22.07 0.51
C ILE A 31 -0.98 23.26 0.96
N SER A 32 0.27 23.31 0.48
CA SER A 32 1.15 24.48 0.59
C SER A 32 0.56 25.78 0.03
N GLU A 33 0.07 25.80 -1.21
CA GLU A 33 -0.55 26.98 -1.84
C GLU A 33 -1.80 27.45 -1.10
N VAL A 34 -2.64 26.52 -0.64
CA VAL A 34 -3.82 26.86 0.17
C VAL A 34 -3.38 27.51 1.49
N LEU A 35 -2.38 26.94 2.16
CA LEU A 35 -1.85 27.50 3.40
C LEU A 35 -1.20 28.87 3.18
N ASP A 36 -0.53 29.09 2.05
CA ASP A 36 0.04 30.40 1.69
C ASP A 36 -1.04 31.47 1.54
N LYS A 37 -2.15 31.16 0.86
CA LYS A 37 -3.29 32.08 0.74
C LYS A 37 -3.89 32.41 2.11
N VAL A 38 -4.00 31.44 3.01
CA VAL A 38 -4.55 31.64 4.36
C VAL A 38 -3.64 32.52 5.21
N ILE A 39 -2.32 32.28 5.17
CA ILE A 39 -1.33 33.12 5.87
C ILE A 39 -1.42 34.57 5.39
N GLU A 40 -1.56 34.78 4.08
CA GLU A 40 -1.68 36.11 3.50
C GLU A 40 -2.96 36.83 3.94
N GLU A 41 -4.12 36.15 3.94
CA GLU A 41 -5.37 36.74 4.43
C GLU A 41 -5.28 37.12 5.92
N ILE A 42 -4.62 36.31 6.76
CA ILE A 42 -4.39 36.63 8.18
C ILE A 42 -3.54 37.90 8.32
N ARG A 43 -2.50 38.04 7.50
CA ARG A 43 -1.61 39.21 7.50
C ARG A 43 -2.29 40.48 7.01
N GLN A 44 -3.32 40.37 6.16
CA GLN A 44 -4.09 41.52 5.66
C GLN A 44 -5.20 41.97 6.61
N GLY A 45 -5.64 41.11 7.53
CA GLY A 45 -6.66 41.41 8.53
C GLY A 45 -6.47 42.72 9.32
N PRO A 46 -5.27 43.09 9.81
CA PRO A 46 -5.08 44.32 10.57
C PRO A 46 -5.36 45.57 9.72
N GLY A 47 -4.99 45.57 8.44
CA GLY A 47 -5.27 46.71 7.55
C GLY A 47 -6.77 46.92 7.30
N ARG A 48 -7.55 45.84 7.23
CA ARG A 48 -9.02 45.91 7.10
C ARG A 48 -9.65 46.43 8.39
N ILE A 49 -9.21 45.91 9.53
CA ILE A 49 -9.70 46.31 10.86
C ILE A 49 -9.34 47.77 11.16
N GLU A 50 -8.14 48.23 10.84
CA GLU A 50 -7.71 49.61 11.09
C GLU A 50 -8.57 50.64 10.34
N LYS A 51 -8.96 50.32 9.10
CA LYS A 51 -9.88 51.14 8.31
C LYS A 51 -11.24 51.27 9.01
N ASP A 52 -11.85 50.14 9.39
CA ASP A 52 -13.16 50.12 10.04
C ASP A 52 -13.13 50.85 11.40
N LEU A 53 -12.06 50.67 12.18
CA LEU A 53 -11.89 51.37 13.46
C LEU A 53 -11.73 52.88 13.27
N THR A 54 -11.08 53.30 12.18
CA THR A 54 -10.92 54.71 11.81
C THR A 54 -12.25 55.33 11.44
N GLU A 55 -13.04 54.65 10.59
CA GLU A 55 -14.40 55.05 10.21
C GLU A 55 -15.33 55.13 11.43
N ALA A 56 -15.23 54.18 12.36
CA ALA A 56 -16.01 54.16 13.60
C ALA A 56 -15.53 55.17 14.67
N ARG A 57 -14.49 55.98 14.40
CA ARG A 57 -13.96 57.01 15.31
C ARG A 57 -13.59 56.47 16.70
N ILE A 58 -13.20 55.20 16.80
CA ILE A 58 -12.71 54.57 18.04
C ILE A 58 -11.51 55.33 18.60
N VAL A 59 -11.42 55.45 19.93
CA VAL A 59 -10.31 56.13 20.59
C VAL A 59 -8.99 55.41 20.29
N GLY A 60 -7.95 56.18 19.93
CA GLY A 60 -6.67 55.65 19.46
C GLY A 60 -6.02 54.62 20.39
N LYS A 61 -6.13 54.80 21.71
CA LYS A 61 -5.58 53.84 22.70
C LYS A 61 -6.15 52.42 22.53
N TYR A 62 -7.45 52.28 22.28
CA TYR A 62 -8.08 50.97 22.07
C TYR A 62 -7.70 50.38 20.71
N ARG A 63 -7.52 51.22 19.68
CA ARG A 63 -6.99 50.78 18.38
C ARG A 63 -5.59 50.20 18.54
N THR A 64 -4.68 50.92 19.20
CA THR A 64 -3.31 50.45 19.44
C THR A 64 -3.28 49.15 20.24
N GLN A 65 -4.14 49.03 21.25
CA GLN A 65 -4.23 47.79 22.04
C GLN A 65 -4.76 46.62 21.19
N LEU A 66 -5.77 46.84 20.35
CA LEU A 66 -6.31 45.80 19.48
C LEU A 66 -5.29 45.36 18.43
N MET A 67 -4.60 46.30 17.78
CA MET A 67 -3.58 45.99 16.79
C MET A 67 -2.43 45.18 17.40
N ARG A 68 -1.99 45.54 18.62
CA ARG A 68 -0.98 44.74 19.33
C ARG A 68 -1.44 43.30 19.60
N VAL A 69 -2.68 43.11 20.05
CA VAL A 69 -3.21 41.76 20.29
C VAL A 69 -3.32 40.99 18.99
N TRP A 70 -3.78 41.65 17.92
CA TRP A 70 -3.86 41.07 16.58
C TRP A 70 -2.49 40.61 16.10
N ASP A 71 -1.46 41.45 16.17
CA ASP A 71 -0.11 41.10 15.71
C ASP A 71 0.40 39.82 16.37
N ILE A 72 0.25 39.72 17.70
CA ILE A 72 0.65 38.53 18.47
C ILE A 72 -0.12 37.29 18.00
N GLN A 73 -1.43 37.40 17.83
CA GLN A 73 -2.27 36.27 17.43
C GLN A 73 -2.05 35.86 15.97
N ALA A 74 -1.87 36.83 15.07
CA ALA A 74 -1.58 36.61 13.67
C ALA A 74 -0.21 35.94 13.49
N GLU A 75 0.81 36.38 14.22
CA GLU A 75 2.14 35.77 14.20
C GLU A 75 2.10 34.32 14.70
N GLN A 76 1.40 34.07 15.81
CA GLN A 76 1.19 32.71 16.33
C GLN A 76 0.47 31.80 15.31
N ALA A 77 -0.64 32.29 14.75
CA ALA A 77 -1.40 31.53 13.76
C ALA A 77 -0.57 31.25 12.49
N CYS A 78 0.16 32.24 11.98
CA CYS A 78 1.04 32.07 10.83
C CYS A 78 2.15 31.05 11.12
N SER A 79 2.78 31.11 12.30
CA SER A 79 3.79 30.13 12.70
C SER A 79 3.24 28.71 12.73
N MET A 80 2.04 28.51 13.28
CA MET A 80 1.40 27.19 13.30
C MET A 80 1.09 26.67 11.89
N LEU A 81 0.65 27.56 10.99
CA LEU A 81 0.35 27.21 9.59
C LEU A 81 1.62 26.87 8.81
N GLU A 82 2.73 27.59 9.03
CA GLU A 82 4.04 27.26 8.46
C GLU A 82 4.55 25.90 8.95
N ASP A 83 4.36 25.57 10.23
CA ASP A 83 4.68 24.24 10.77
C ASP A 83 3.83 23.13 10.14
N VAL A 84 2.54 23.39 9.87
CA VAL A 84 1.68 22.44 9.14
C VAL A 84 2.17 22.28 7.70
N LYS A 85 2.50 23.38 7.03
CA LYS A 85 3.03 23.38 5.66
C LYS A 85 4.36 22.62 5.57
N ALA A 86 5.26 22.82 6.52
CA ALA A 86 6.54 22.10 6.59
C ALA A 86 6.33 20.59 6.76
N ARG A 87 5.41 20.19 7.65
CA ARG A 87 5.07 18.76 7.85
C ARG A 87 4.35 18.14 6.65
N ALA A 88 3.48 18.91 5.98
CA ALA A 88 2.78 18.47 4.77
C ALA A 88 3.74 18.08 3.63
N ARG A 89 4.92 18.70 3.56
CA ARG A 89 5.97 18.31 2.58
C ARG A 89 6.43 16.86 2.78
N GLY A 90 6.58 16.41 4.02
CA GLY A 90 6.95 15.04 4.33
C GLY A 90 5.89 14.04 3.84
N TYR A 91 4.61 14.35 4.06
CA TYR A 91 3.51 13.53 3.56
C TYR A 91 3.42 13.51 2.04
N LYS A 92 3.73 14.63 1.36
CA LYS A 92 3.79 14.68 -0.10
C LYS A 92 4.90 13.78 -0.65
N LEU A 93 6.09 13.83 -0.04
CA LEU A 93 7.21 12.98 -0.45
C LEU A 93 6.89 11.50 -0.24
N PHE A 94 6.46 11.13 0.97
CA PHE A 94 6.05 9.76 1.29
C PHE A 94 4.95 9.27 0.36
N GLY A 95 3.91 10.10 0.14
CA GLY A 95 2.81 9.78 -0.76
C GLY A 95 3.30 9.55 -2.19
N SER A 96 4.22 10.37 -2.70
CA SER A 96 4.77 10.21 -4.05
C SER A 96 5.60 8.93 -4.21
N GLU A 97 6.40 8.56 -3.21
CA GLU A 97 7.18 7.32 -3.24
C GLU A 97 6.27 6.09 -3.12
N LEU A 98 5.28 6.12 -2.23
CA LEU A 98 4.29 5.07 -2.08
C LEU A 98 3.47 4.88 -3.36
N PHE A 99 2.99 5.97 -3.96
CA PHE A 99 2.19 5.88 -5.18
C PHE A 99 2.99 5.32 -6.35
N ARG A 100 4.26 5.71 -6.47
CA ARG A 100 5.17 5.13 -7.47
C ARG A 100 5.36 3.63 -7.26
N GLU A 101 5.64 3.18 -6.03
CA GLU A 101 5.80 1.75 -5.73
C GLU A 101 4.52 0.96 -6.04
N LEU A 102 3.35 1.51 -5.70
CA LEU A 102 2.06 0.89 -6.00
C LEU A 102 1.84 0.78 -7.51
N GLN A 103 2.12 1.85 -8.26
CA GLN A 103 1.99 1.87 -9.70
C GLN A 103 2.97 0.90 -10.39
N GLU A 104 4.21 0.77 -9.91
CA GLU A 104 5.17 -0.23 -10.40
C GLU A 104 4.66 -1.68 -10.19
N LYS A 105 3.79 -1.90 -9.20
CA LYS A 105 3.11 -3.18 -8.97
C LYS A 105 1.77 -3.31 -9.70
N GLY A 106 1.39 -2.33 -10.52
CA GLY A 106 0.12 -2.30 -11.24
C GLY A 106 -1.09 -1.96 -10.38
N ILE A 107 -0.87 -1.38 -9.19
CA ILE A 107 -1.94 -0.91 -8.30
C ILE A 107 -2.13 0.59 -8.57
N GLU A 108 -3.14 0.93 -9.37
CA GLU A 108 -3.39 2.31 -9.82
C GLU A 108 -4.61 2.93 -9.12
N SER A 109 -5.42 2.10 -8.47
CA SER A 109 -6.64 2.51 -7.81
C SER A 109 -6.84 1.81 -6.46
N MET A 110 -7.78 2.34 -5.67
CA MET A 110 -8.19 1.70 -4.43
C MET A 110 -8.85 0.33 -4.69
N ASP A 111 -9.48 0.15 -5.85
CA ASP A 111 -10.06 -1.13 -6.24
C ASP A 111 -8.95 -2.16 -6.50
N ASP A 112 -7.89 -1.78 -7.23
CA ASP A 112 -6.72 -2.65 -7.44
C ASP A 112 -6.03 -3.00 -6.12
N TRP A 113 -5.94 -2.04 -5.19
CA TRP A 113 -5.38 -2.26 -3.87
C TRP A 113 -6.22 -3.27 -3.07
N ASN A 114 -7.54 -3.12 -3.10
CA ASN A 114 -8.45 -4.03 -2.41
C ASN A 114 -8.39 -5.44 -3.01
N GLU A 115 -8.29 -5.55 -4.33
CA GLU A 115 -8.10 -6.84 -5.01
C GLU A 115 -6.76 -7.48 -4.62
N TYR A 116 -5.66 -6.73 -4.70
CA TYR A 116 -4.34 -7.19 -4.28
C TYR A 116 -4.33 -7.67 -2.83
N ALA A 117 -4.93 -6.91 -1.91
CA ALA A 117 -5.02 -7.27 -0.51
C ALA A 117 -5.84 -8.56 -0.31
N SER A 118 -6.99 -8.68 -0.99
CA SER A 118 -7.85 -9.87 -0.89
C SER A 118 -7.16 -11.13 -1.42
N VAL A 119 -6.42 -11.02 -2.52
CA VAL A 119 -5.66 -12.15 -3.08
C VAL A 119 -4.52 -12.53 -2.13
N THR A 120 -3.76 -11.53 -1.64
CA THR A 120 -2.64 -11.77 -0.73
C THR A 120 -3.08 -12.43 0.57
N GLU A 121 -4.23 -12.02 1.12
CA GLU A 121 -4.81 -12.62 2.32
C GLU A 121 -5.19 -14.10 2.07
N ARG A 122 -5.89 -14.38 0.97
CA ARG A 122 -6.29 -15.74 0.60
C ARG A 122 -5.09 -16.65 0.34
N ASP A 123 -4.07 -16.15 -0.34
CA ASP A 123 -2.83 -16.90 -0.59
C ASP A 123 -2.11 -17.19 0.74
N GLY A 124 -2.11 -16.23 1.68
CA GLY A 124 -1.59 -16.42 3.03
C GLY A 124 -2.29 -17.54 3.80
N GLU A 125 -3.63 -17.59 3.74
CA GLU A 125 -4.43 -18.68 4.31
C GLU A 125 -4.08 -20.03 3.68
N LEU A 126 -3.99 -20.08 2.35
CA LEU A 126 -3.61 -21.30 1.63
C LEU A 126 -2.21 -21.79 2.00
N PHE A 127 -1.23 -20.88 2.13
CA PHE A 127 0.12 -21.24 2.57
C PHE A 127 0.13 -21.80 3.99
N ALA A 128 -0.70 -21.26 4.90
CA ALA A 128 -0.84 -21.79 6.25
C ALA A 128 -1.38 -23.24 6.22
N GLU A 129 -2.43 -23.50 5.44
CA GLU A 129 -2.99 -24.85 5.28
C GLU A 129 -1.98 -25.85 4.70
N ILE A 130 -1.21 -25.44 3.69
CA ILE A 130 -0.17 -26.29 3.09
C ILE A 130 0.90 -26.64 4.13
N CYS A 131 1.31 -25.67 4.95
CA CYS A 131 2.27 -25.90 6.03
C CYS A 131 1.72 -26.93 7.03
N ASP A 132 0.46 -26.80 7.45
CA ASP A 132 -0.18 -27.74 8.39
C ASP A 132 -0.25 -29.17 7.84
N VAL A 133 -0.59 -29.33 6.56
CA VAL A 133 -0.60 -30.64 5.90
C VAL A 133 0.82 -31.22 5.84
N GLN A 134 1.85 -30.44 5.52
CA GLN A 134 3.22 -30.92 5.50
C GLN A 134 3.72 -31.35 6.88
N THR A 135 3.40 -30.60 7.94
CA THR A 135 3.73 -30.98 9.32
C THR A 135 3.05 -32.30 9.69
N SER A 136 1.78 -32.45 9.33
CA SER A 136 1.01 -33.68 9.57
C SER A 136 1.59 -34.89 8.82
N VAL A 137 1.95 -34.73 7.54
CA VAL A 137 2.58 -35.79 6.74
C VAL A 137 3.94 -36.19 7.31
N SER A 138 4.72 -35.21 7.78
CA SER A 138 6.02 -35.46 8.40
C SER A 138 5.87 -36.25 9.71
N HIS A 139 4.88 -35.92 10.54
CA HIS A 139 4.55 -36.70 11.74
C HIS A 139 4.15 -38.14 11.41
N ILE A 140 3.32 -38.35 10.38
CA ILE A 140 2.92 -39.69 9.94
C ILE A 140 4.15 -40.51 9.50
N ARG A 141 5.08 -39.91 8.74
CA ARG A 141 6.32 -40.61 8.32
C ARG A 141 7.18 -41.01 9.51
N VAL A 142 7.31 -40.14 10.51
CA VAL A 142 8.05 -40.45 11.75
C VAL A 142 7.38 -41.60 12.50
N CYS A 143 6.05 -41.61 12.61
CA CYS A 143 5.31 -42.72 13.20
C CYS A 143 5.45 -44.02 12.40
N LEU A 144 5.42 -43.96 11.06
CA LEU A 144 5.60 -45.15 10.21
C LEU A 144 7.01 -45.73 10.32
N ALA A 145 8.04 -44.87 10.42
CA ALA A 145 9.41 -45.29 10.60
C ALA A 145 9.71 -45.90 11.99
N SER A 146 8.86 -45.63 12.99
CA SER A 146 8.99 -46.23 14.33
C SER A 146 8.27 -47.57 14.48
N PHE A 147 7.51 -48.02 13.46
CA PHE A 147 7.00 -49.40 13.42
C PHE A 147 8.09 -50.36 12.89
N PRO A 148 8.47 -51.40 13.64
CA PRO A 148 9.40 -52.41 13.14
C PRO A 148 8.75 -53.20 11.98
N GLU A 149 9.55 -53.62 10.99
CA GLU A 149 9.12 -54.51 9.89
C GLU A 149 8.38 -55.74 10.44
N MET A 150 7.04 -55.70 10.48
CA MET A 150 6.20 -56.88 10.65
C MET A 150 6.03 -57.53 9.29
N GLY A 151 7.02 -58.34 8.89
CA GLY A 151 7.00 -59.01 7.60
C GLY A 151 8.29 -59.74 7.27
N LYS A 152 8.85 -60.51 8.22
CA LYS A 152 9.77 -61.60 7.88
C LYS A 152 9.07 -62.89 8.27
N GLU A 153 8.46 -63.54 7.29
CA GLU A 153 8.15 -64.96 7.40
C GLU A 153 9.49 -65.69 7.58
N ASP A 154 9.67 -66.27 8.76
CA ASP A 154 10.81 -67.12 9.09
C ASP A 154 10.75 -68.37 8.21
N ASP A 155 11.53 -68.38 7.12
CA ASP A 155 11.72 -69.55 6.28
C ASP A 155 12.54 -70.59 7.05
N LEU A 156 11.90 -71.74 7.26
CA LEU A 156 12.41 -72.90 8.00
C LEU A 156 13.71 -73.41 7.34
N GLY A 157 14.83 -73.28 8.07
CA GLY A 157 16.13 -73.78 7.62
C GLY A 157 16.15 -75.31 7.44
N PRO A 158 16.95 -75.85 6.50
CA PRO A 158 17.19 -77.28 6.44
C PRO A 158 18.39 -77.68 7.31
N GLU A 159 18.19 -78.80 8.01
CA GLU A 159 19.11 -79.47 8.90
C GLU A 159 20.54 -79.69 8.37
N THR A 160 21.47 -79.61 9.31
CA THR A 160 22.86 -80.01 9.22
C THR A 160 23.05 -81.44 8.70
N ARG A 161 23.97 -81.64 7.74
CA ARG A 161 24.62 -82.93 7.52
C ARG A 161 26.15 -82.77 7.53
N LYS A 162 26.75 -83.14 8.68
CA LYS A 162 28.18 -83.41 8.84
C LYS A 162 28.61 -84.46 7.79
N LYS A 163 29.71 -84.20 7.09
CA LYS A 163 30.57 -85.25 6.51
C LYS A 163 31.97 -85.12 7.12
N SER A 164 32.31 -86.07 7.97
CA SER A 164 33.65 -86.67 8.08
C SER A 164 34.10 -87.09 6.66
N GLY A 165 35.30 -86.83 6.19
CA GLY A 165 36.56 -87.28 6.77
C GLY A 165 36.97 -88.57 6.06
N ASP A 166 37.69 -88.43 4.94
CA ASP A 166 38.88 -89.19 4.50
C ASP A 166 39.27 -88.78 3.07
#